data_AF-A0A0Q4LSW5-F1
#
_entry.id   AF-A0A0Q4LSW5-F1
#
_cell.length_a   1.000
_cell.length_b   1.000
_cell.length_c   1.000
_cell.angle_alpha   90.00
_cell.angle_beta   90.00
_cell.angle_gamma   90.00
#
_symmetry.space_group_name_H-M   'P 1'
#
loop_
_entity.id
_entity.type
_entity.pdbx_description
1 polymer ?
#
loop_
_entity_poly.entity_id
_entity_poly.type
_entity_poly.pdbx_seq_one_letter_code
_entity_poly.pdbx_strand_id
1 'polypeptide(L)'
;MFNSTFDIRWANGLKVVRLLLVEQHHFYHYQMPRITNIPPIEVHIMENNEDAGGIGEPGLPPFAPALTEAIFDLTGKRIRKLPFDMASI
;
A
#
# COMPACT_ATOMS: atom_id res chain seq x y z
N MET A 1 -26.82 17.55 2.41
CA MET A 1 -25.41 18.01 2.45
C MET A 1 -24.54 16.79 2.74
N PHE A 2 -24.32 15.94 1.73
CA PHE A 2 -23.53 14.72 1.83
C PHE A 2 -22.27 14.95 1.01
N ASN A 3 -21.12 15.13 1.68
CA ASN A 3 -19.82 15.29 1.02
C ASN A 3 -18.98 14.06 1.38
N SER A 4 -19.21 12.95 0.67
CA SER A 4 -18.43 11.72 0.80
C SER A 4 -17.24 11.78 -0.15
N THR A 5 -16.16 12.45 0.29
CA THR A 5 -14.86 12.38 -0.37
C THR A 5 -14.24 11.02 -0.08
N PHE A 6 -14.09 10.18 -1.10
CA PHE A 6 -13.34 8.92 -1.04
C PHE A 6 -11.87 9.23 -0.77
N ASP A 7 -11.45 9.08 0.49
CA ASP A 7 -10.08 9.29 0.95
C ASP A 7 -9.28 7.98 0.76
N ILE A 8 -8.74 7.77 -0.45
CA ILE A 8 -7.82 6.65 -0.72
C ILE A 8 -6.43 7.04 -0.19
N ARG A 9 -6.12 6.56 1.02
CA ARG A 9 -4.82 6.75 1.68
C ARG A 9 -3.92 5.54 1.49
N TRP A 10 -2.90 5.64 0.63
CA TRP A 10 -1.81 4.65 0.53
C TRP A 10 -0.58 5.09 1.34
N ALA A 11 0.16 4.09 1.84
CA ALA A 11 1.38 4.16 2.64
C ALA A 11 2.43 5.17 2.12
N ASN A 12 2.37 6.46 2.50
CA ASN A 12 3.47 7.36 2.95
C ASN A 12 3.05 8.84 3.19
N GLY A 13 2.02 9.12 4.00
CA GLY A 13 1.57 10.49 4.31
C GLY A 13 1.04 11.31 3.12
N LEU A 14 0.84 10.68 1.95
CA LEU A 14 0.45 11.34 0.70
C LEU A 14 -0.91 12.03 0.82
N LYS A 15 -0.89 13.36 0.97
CA LYS A 15 -2.07 14.22 0.80
C LYS A 15 -2.14 14.58 -0.67
N VAL A 16 -3.01 13.89 -1.41
CA VAL A 16 -3.23 14.16 -2.84
C VAL A 16 -4.18 15.33 -3.05
N VAL A 17 -4.94 15.76 -2.03
CA VAL A 17 -5.92 16.85 -2.19
C VAL A 17 -5.94 17.75 -0.96
N ARG A 18 -5.39 18.96 -1.09
CA ARG A 18 -5.74 20.11 -0.25
C ARG A 18 -6.42 21.11 -1.17
N LEU A 19 -7.65 21.51 -0.85
CA LEU A 19 -8.43 22.49 -1.64
C LEU A 19 -8.59 22.13 -3.14
N LEU A 20 -8.99 20.89 -3.45
CA LEU A 20 -9.29 20.41 -4.82
C LEU A 20 -8.09 20.39 -5.81
N LEU A 21 -6.88 20.77 -5.39
CA LEU A 21 -5.68 20.72 -6.22
C LEU A 21 -4.78 19.52 -5.82
N VAL A 22 -4.20 18.87 -6.82
CA VAL A 22 -3.15 17.85 -6.61
C VAL A 22 -1.86 18.56 -6.29
N GLU A 23 -1.39 18.46 -5.04
CA GLU A 23 -0.17 19.12 -4.57
C GLU A 23 1.12 18.49 -5.14
N GLN A 24 1.08 17.20 -5.54
CA GLN A 24 2.23 16.51 -6.13
C GLN A 24 2.20 16.60 -7.66
N HIS A 25 2.89 17.62 -8.20
CA HIS A 25 2.96 17.84 -9.65
C HIS A 25 4.07 17.05 -10.36
N HIS A 26 4.98 16.41 -9.61
CA HIS A 26 6.16 15.72 -10.17
C HIS A 26 6.47 14.43 -9.43
N PHE A 27 7.03 13.45 -10.13
CA PHE A 27 7.43 12.14 -9.60
C PHE A 27 8.49 12.21 -8.48
N TYR A 28 9.17 13.34 -8.31
CA TYR A 28 10.07 13.56 -7.17
C TYR A 28 9.32 13.78 -5.85
N HIS A 29 8.08 14.26 -5.90
CA HIS A 29 7.26 14.51 -4.71
C HIS A 29 6.42 13.30 -4.30
N TYR A 30 6.16 12.38 -5.24
CA TYR A 30 5.46 11.12 -4.98
C TYR A 30 6.48 10.00 -4.79
N GLN A 31 6.69 9.59 -3.53
CA GLN A 31 7.69 8.56 -3.20
C GLN A 31 7.23 7.18 -3.68
N MET A 32 7.71 6.77 -4.85
CA MET A 32 7.57 5.40 -5.34
C MET A 32 8.72 4.52 -4.84
N PRO A 33 8.46 3.22 -4.57
CA PRO A 33 9.53 2.26 -4.31
C PRO A 33 10.55 2.26 -5.45
N ARG A 34 11.83 2.35 -5.10
CA ARG A 34 12.95 2.19 -6.04
C ARG A 34 13.49 0.76 -5.97
N ILE A 35 14.31 0.38 -6.94
CA ILE A 35 14.95 -0.95 -6.99
C ILE A 35 15.71 -1.30 -5.69
N THR A 36 16.26 -0.30 -5.00
CA THR A 36 16.98 -0.47 -3.73
C THR A 36 16.06 -0.71 -2.53
N ASN A 37 14.75 -0.48 -2.67
CA ASN A 37 13.77 -0.70 -1.61
C ASN A 37 13.06 -2.05 -1.71
N ILE A 38 13.25 -2.79 -2.79
CA ILE A 38 12.57 -4.06 -3.03
C ILE A 38 13.35 -5.20 -2.39
N PRO A 39 12.76 -5.95 -1.43
CA PRO A 39 13.40 -7.14 -0.88
C PRO A 39 13.37 -8.29 -1.90
N PRO A 40 14.09 -9.40 -1.65
CA PRO A 40 13.90 -10.63 -2.41
C PRO A 40 12.45 -11.09 -2.37
N ILE A 41 11.88 -11.46 -3.52
CA ILE A 41 10.49 -11.91 -3.66
C ILE A 41 10.50 -13.32 -4.23
N GLU A 42 9.79 -14.24 -3.58
CA GLU A 42 9.54 -15.59 -4.07
C GLU A 42 8.08 -15.71 -4.50
N VAL A 43 7.84 -16.35 -5.66
CA VAL A 43 6.51 -16.53 -6.23
C VAL A 43 6.26 -18.01 -6.42
N HIS A 44 5.18 -18.50 -5.81
CA HIS A 44 4.74 -19.89 -5.95
C HIS A 44 3.43 -19.93 -6.73
N ILE A 45 3.42 -20.70 -7.82
CA ILE A 45 2.22 -20.91 -8.64
C ILE A 45 1.68 -22.29 -8.30
N MET A 46 0.42 -22.34 -7.86
CA MET A 46 -0.28 -23.60 -7.61
C MET A 46 -1.02 -24.03 -8.87
N GLU A 47 -0.87 -25.29 -9.25
CA GLU A 47 -1.56 -25.86 -10.41
C GLU A 47 -3.05 -26.06 -10.11
N ASN A 48 -3.91 -25.62 -11.03
CA ASN A 48 -5.36 -25.83 -10.99
C ASN A 48 -5.88 -26.11 -12.42
N ASN A 49 -6.98 -26.84 -12.53
CA ASN A 49 -7.66 -27.19 -13.78
C ASN A 49 -8.80 -26.20 -14.15
N GLU A 50 -8.86 -25.04 -13.49
CA GLU A 50 -9.86 -24.01 -13.76
C GLU A 50 -9.48 -23.14 -14.96
N ASP A 51 -10.50 -22.52 -15.57
CA ASP A 51 -10.31 -21.59 -16.67
C ASP A 51 -9.47 -20.37 -16.23
N ALA A 52 -8.71 -19.80 -17.17
CA ALA A 52 -7.83 -18.68 -16.90
C ALA A 52 -8.60 -17.44 -16.40
N GLY A 53 -8.31 -17.04 -15.14
CA GLY A 53 -8.84 -15.83 -14.52
C GLY A 53 -7.87 -14.64 -14.54
N GLY A 54 -8.32 -13.49 -14.03
CA GLY A 54 -7.49 -12.29 -13.88
C GLY A 54 -6.54 -12.38 -12.67
N ILE A 55 -5.23 -12.20 -12.90
CA ILE A 55 -4.18 -12.31 -11.87
C ILE A 55 -3.53 -10.95 -11.53
N GLY A 56 -3.84 -9.89 -12.29
CA GLY A 56 -3.18 -8.58 -12.14
C GLY A 56 -3.45 -7.86 -10.81
N GLU A 57 -4.68 -7.92 -10.30
CA GLU A 57 -5.08 -7.25 -9.06
C GLU A 57 -4.94 -8.11 -7.79
N PRO A 58 -5.18 -9.44 -7.78
CA PRO A 58 -5.15 -10.26 -6.57
C PRO A 58 -3.88 -10.17 -5.71
N GLY A 59 -2.73 -9.83 -6.30
CA GLY A 59 -1.47 -9.66 -5.56
C GLY A 59 -1.39 -8.39 -4.71
N LEU A 60 -2.18 -7.36 -5.03
CA LEU A 60 -2.08 -6.05 -4.37
C LEU A 60 -2.82 -5.97 -3.01
N PRO A 61 -4.09 -6.41 -2.88
CA PRO A 61 -4.83 -6.37 -1.61
C PRO A 61 -4.14 -7.07 -0.42
N PRO A 62 -3.50 -8.25 -0.57
CA PRO A 62 -2.92 -8.96 0.58
C PRO A 62 -1.58 -8.36 1.05
N PHE A 63 -0.91 -7.54 0.24
CA PHE A 63 0.40 -6.99 0.58
C PHE A 63 0.38 -6.11 1.82
N ALA A 64 -0.52 -5.11 1.85
CA ALA A 64 -0.61 -4.17 2.95
C ALA A 64 -0.92 -4.82 4.33
N PRO A 65 -1.92 -5.72 4.46
CA PRO A 65 -2.17 -6.39 5.73
C PRO A 65 -1.02 -7.31 6.15
N ALA A 66 -0.39 -8.03 5.22
CA ALA A 66 0.76 -8.90 5.52
C ALA A 66 1.94 -8.09 6.10
N LEU A 67 2.25 -6.93 5.51
CA LEU A 67 3.28 -6.03 6.03
C LEU A 67 2.95 -5.52 7.43
N THR A 68 1.71 -5.07 7.66
CA THR A 68 1.32 -4.56 8.98
C THR A 68 1.31 -5.64 10.06
N GLU A 69 1.02 -6.89 9.72
CA GLU A 69 1.08 -8.00 10.66
C GLU A 69 2.53 -8.39 10.97
N ALA A 70 3.44 -8.37 9.99
CA ALA A 70 4.87 -8.57 10.24
C ALA A 70 5.46 -7.51 11.19
N ILE A 71 5.02 -6.25 11.07
CA ILE A 71 5.41 -5.19 12.01
C ILE A 71 4.81 -5.43 13.40
N PHE A 72 3.56 -5.90 13.48
CA PHE A 72 2.92 -6.24 14.75
C PHE A 72 3.64 -7.39 15.45
N ASP A 73 4.05 -8.43 14.73
CA ASP A 73 4.82 -9.56 15.27
C ASP A 73 6.17 -9.10 15.85
N LEU A 74 6.87 -8.19 15.15
CA LEU A 74 8.16 -7.67 15.59
C LEU A 74 8.09 -6.66 16.74
N THR A 75 7.04 -5.84 16.81
CA THR A 75 6.97 -4.66 17.71
C THR A 75 5.88 -4.74 18.77
N GLY A 76 4.90 -5.62 18.61
CA GLY A 76 3.67 -5.67 19.40
C GLY A 76 2.69 -4.52 19.14
N LYS A 77 3.01 -3.57 18.24
CA LYS A 77 2.16 -2.40 17.94
C LYS A 77 1.31 -2.62 16.70
N ARG A 78 -0.02 -2.48 16.86
CA ARG A 78 -0.98 -2.77 15.79
C ARG A 78 -1.29 -1.53 14.96
N ILE A 79 -0.95 -1.57 13.68
CA ILE A 79 -1.24 -0.52 12.70
C ILE A 79 -2.61 -0.79 12.07
N ARG A 80 -3.51 0.19 12.10
CA ARG A 80 -4.85 0.09 11.45
C ARG A 80 -5.15 1.21 10.46
N LYS A 81 -4.21 2.13 10.29
CA LYS A 81 -4.35 3.27 9.39
C LYS A 81 -3.11 3.36 8.52
N LEU A 82 -3.33 3.24 7.23
CA LEU A 82 -2.35 3.62 6.23
C LEU A 82 -2.62 5.07 5.83
N PRO A 83 -1.59 5.83 5.49
CA PRO A 83 -0.17 5.55 5.68
C PRO A 83 0.33 5.69 7.11
N PHE A 84 1.46 5.04 7.42
CA PHE A 84 2.16 5.13 8.70
C PHE A 84 3.63 5.52 8.52
N ASP A 85 4.25 5.99 9.60
CA ASP A 85 5.68 6.30 9.67
C ASP A 85 6.35 5.34 10.67
N MET A 86 7.45 4.71 10.25
CA MET A 86 8.22 3.79 11.09
C MET A 86 8.82 4.48 12.32
N ALA A 87 9.07 5.79 12.29
CA ALA A 87 9.53 6.53 13.47
C ALA A 87 8.43 6.72 14.54
N SER A 88 7.17 6.53 14.16
CA SER A 88 6.00 6.72 15.05
C SER A 88 5.47 5.41 15.63
N ILE A 89 6.01 4.28 15.19
CA ILE A 89 5.72 2.91 15.65
C ILE A 89 6.88 2.47 16.53
#